data_AF-A0A962NFZ3-F1
#
_entry.id   AF-A0A962NFZ3-F1
#
_cell.length_a   1.000
_cell.length_b   1.000
_cell.length_c   1.000
_cell.angle_alpha   90.00
_cell.angle_beta   90.00
_cell.angle_gamma   90.00
#
_symmetry.space_group_name_H-M   'P 1'
#
loop_
_entity.id
_entity.type
_entity.pdbx_description
1 polymer ?
#
loop_
_entity_poly.entity_id
_entity_poly.type
_entity_poly.pdbx_seq_one_letter_code
_entity_poly.pdbx_strand_id
1 'polypeptide(L)'
;MAVSEVALAAPEDGAFAPVACPTSLTAIADCREARDANGAFVLVALPRDWNRKLVVHAHGGPRLRPPVAGDSTDDLDRYAALVRAGYAWVGSTYRRAGYGVRRAAADVEHSRQLFVQHWGQPSRTWLHGQSWGGNVAAKLAELYALD
;
A
#
# COMPACT_ATOMS: atom_id res chain seq x y z
N MET A 1 -26.92 -5.58 -36.23
CA MET A 1 -25.97 -6.04 -35.20
C MET A 1 -25.48 -4.80 -34.48
N ALA A 2 -26.00 -4.53 -33.28
CA ALA A 2 -25.56 -3.42 -32.45
C ALA A 2 -24.52 -3.96 -31.46
N VAL A 3 -23.30 -3.47 -31.53
CA VAL A 3 -22.26 -3.73 -30.54
C VAL A 3 -22.56 -2.85 -29.34
N SER A 4 -22.90 -3.48 -28.21
CA SER A 4 -23.11 -2.78 -26.95
C SER A 4 -21.74 -2.47 -26.36
N GLU A 5 -21.37 -1.19 -26.29
CA GLU A 5 -20.23 -0.75 -25.50
C GLU A 5 -20.57 -0.95 -24.02
N VAL A 6 -19.80 -1.81 -23.35
CA VAL A 6 -19.81 -1.91 -21.90
C VAL A 6 -19.06 -0.70 -21.37
N ALA A 7 -19.79 0.27 -20.84
CA ALA A 7 -19.19 1.36 -20.07
C ALA A 7 -18.50 0.74 -18.84
N LEU A 8 -17.16 0.74 -18.84
CA LEU A 8 -16.39 0.43 -17.64
C LEU A 8 -16.68 1.53 -16.61
N ALA A 9 -17.33 1.15 -15.51
CA ALA A 9 -17.51 2.04 -14.37
C ALA A 9 -16.14 2.59 -13.95
N ALA A 10 -16.07 3.89 -13.68
CA ALA A 10 -14.88 4.47 -13.07
C ALA A 10 -14.58 3.69 -11.76
N PRO A 11 -13.32 3.34 -11.49
CA PRO A 11 -12.99 2.65 -10.25
C PRO A 11 -13.48 3.49 -9.07
N GLU A 12 -14.26 2.89 -8.18
CA GLU A 12 -14.66 3.53 -6.93
C GLU A 12 -13.38 3.84 -6.14
N ASP A 13 -13.29 5.05 -5.58
CA ASP A 13 -12.12 5.45 -4.79
C ASP A 13 -11.88 4.43 -3.67
N GLY A 14 -10.68 3.87 -3.61
CA GLY A 14 -10.30 2.84 -2.65
C GLY A 14 -10.64 1.39 -3.05
N ALA A 15 -11.27 1.15 -4.21
CA ALA A 15 -11.51 -0.21 -4.69
C ALA A 15 -10.21 -0.85 -5.22
N PHE A 16 -9.86 -2.00 -4.66
CA PHE A 16 -8.66 -2.75 -5.05
C PHE A 16 -8.86 -3.60 -6.30
N ALA A 17 -8.05 -3.36 -7.32
CA ALA A 17 -7.99 -4.16 -8.54
C ALA A 17 -6.78 -5.12 -8.54
N PRO A 18 -6.86 -6.32 -9.15
CA PRO A 18 -5.71 -7.19 -9.34
C PRO A 18 -4.60 -6.53 -10.16
N VAL A 19 -3.35 -6.65 -9.70
CA VAL A 19 -2.15 -6.25 -10.45
C VAL A 19 -1.11 -7.37 -10.40
N ALA A 20 -0.15 -7.34 -11.33
CA ALA A 20 0.96 -8.29 -11.30
C ALA A 20 1.82 -8.04 -10.05
N CYS A 21 2.10 -9.10 -9.30
CA CYS A 21 3.13 -9.06 -8.27
C CYS A 21 4.53 -8.98 -8.91
N PRO A 22 5.52 -8.38 -8.21
CA PRO A 22 6.91 -8.50 -8.63
C PRO A 22 7.33 -9.98 -8.66
N THR A 23 8.30 -10.31 -9.50
CA THR A 23 8.78 -11.69 -9.75
C THR A 23 9.12 -12.44 -8.47
N SER A 24 9.64 -11.73 -7.46
CA SER A 24 9.99 -12.29 -6.15
C SER A 24 8.80 -12.87 -5.37
N LEU A 25 7.56 -12.48 -5.71
CA LEU A 25 6.32 -12.78 -4.99
C LEU A 25 5.23 -13.44 -5.83
N THR A 26 5.33 -13.44 -7.17
CA THR A 26 4.30 -13.96 -8.08
C THR A 26 3.79 -15.37 -7.72
N ALA A 27 4.68 -16.23 -7.22
CA ALA A 27 4.34 -17.61 -6.86
C ALA A 27 3.61 -17.74 -5.51
N ILE A 28 3.65 -16.73 -4.62
CA ILE A 28 3.26 -16.89 -3.22
C ILE A 28 2.21 -15.88 -2.72
N ALA A 29 2.00 -14.78 -3.44
CA ALA A 29 1.12 -13.71 -3.02
C ALA A 29 0.19 -13.27 -4.15
N ASP A 30 -0.95 -12.69 -3.74
CA ASP A 30 -1.86 -11.99 -4.63
C ASP A 30 -1.68 -10.48 -4.42
N CYS A 31 -1.38 -9.76 -5.50
CA CYS A 31 -1.18 -8.32 -5.46
C CYS A 31 -2.41 -7.57 -5.95
N ARG A 32 -2.69 -6.45 -5.28
CA ARG A 32 -3.85 -5.61 -5.53
C ARG A 32 -3.43 -4.15 -5.41
N GLU A 33 -3.93 -3.29 -6.27
CA GLU A 33 -3.69 -1.86 -6.20
C GLU A 33 -5.02 -1.09 -6.24
N ALA A 34 -5.09 -0.02 -5.45
CA ALA A 34 -6.19 0.93 -5.46
C ALA A 34 -5.64 2.35 -5.58
N ARG A 35 -6.48 3.28 -6.04
CA ARG A 35 -6.25 4.71 -5.84
C ARG A 35 -7.17 5.18 -4.72
N ASP A 36 -6.61 5.77 -3.68
CA ASP A 36 -7.38 6.24 -2.55
C ASP A 36 -8.08 7.59 -2.83
N ALA A 37 -9.04 7.95 -1.98
CA ALA A 37 -9.78 9.22 -2.10
C ALA A 37 -8.90 10.47 -1.92
N ASN A 38 -7.68 10.33 -1.43
CA ASN A 38 -6.71 11.42 -1.32
C ASN A 38 -5.84 11.56 -2.60
N GLY A 39 -5.93 10.62 -3.53
CA GLY A 39 -5.17 10.56 -4.77
C GLY A 39 -3.86 9.78 -4.69
N ALA A 40 -3.55 9.10 -3.58
CA ALA A 40 -2.42 8.19 -3.45
C ALA A 40 -2.73 6.82 -4.06
N PHE A 41 -1.73 6.14 -4.60
CA PHE A 41 -1.86 4.74 -4.99
C PHE A 41 -1.43 3.86 -3.81
N VAL A 42 -2.22 2.82 -3.54
CA VAL A 42 -2.02 1.88 -2.44
C VAL A 42 -1.84 0.50 -3.03
N LEU A 43 -0.65 -0.07 -2.85
CA LEU A 43 -0.30 -1.41 -3.29
C LEU A 43 -0.33 -2.36 -2.10
N VAL A 44 -1.00 -3.50 -2.26
CA VAL A 44 -1.08 -4.58 -1.28
C VAL A 44 -0.51 -5.85 -1.89
N ALA A 45 0.26 -6.59 -1.09
CA ALA A 45 0.58 -7.99 -1.33
C ALA A 45 0.03 -8.83 -0.18
N LEU A 46 -0.89 -9.74 -0.50
CA LEU A 46 -1.46 -10.69 0.44
C LEU A 46 -0.85 -12.08 0.17
N PRO A 47 0.01 -12.60 1.06
CA PRO A 47 0.51 -13.96 0.91
C PRO A 47 -0.62 -14.97 1.05
N ARG A 48 -0.60 -16.05 0.25
CA ARG A 48 -1.66 -17.08 0.27
C ARG A 48 -1.71 -17.83 1.62
N ASP A 49 -0.61 -17.87 2.34
CA ASP A 49 -0.43 -18.43 3.67
C ASP A 49 -0.37 -17.34 4.77
N TRP A 50 -1.16 -16.28 4.62
CA TRP A 50 -1.15 -15.12 5.51
C TRP A 50 -1.21 -15.48 7.00
N ASN A 51 -0.17 -15.10 7.74
CA ASN A 51 -0.01 -15.32 9.18
C ASN A 51 -0.84 -14.36 10.05
N ARG A 52 -1.81 -13.67 9.45
CA ARG A 52 -2.70 -12.65 10.06
C ARG A 52 -1.99 -11.37 10.52
N LYS A 53 -0.70 -11.16 10.21
CA LYS A 53 0.04 -9.92 10.55
C LYS A 53 0.20 -9.02 9.33
N LEU A 54 0.27 -7.72 9.57
CA LEU A 54 0.40 -6.69 8.54
C LEU A 54 1.69 -5.89 8.73
N VAL A 55 2.39 -5.62 7.64
CA VAL A 55 3.42 -4.57 7.54
C VAL A 55 2.83 -3.40 6.76
N VAL A 56 2.87 -2.22 7.36
CA VAL A 56 2.48 -0.95 6.74
C VAL A 56 3.76 -0.20 6.39
N HIS A 57 4.03 -0.05 5.09
CA HIS A 57 5.27 0.49 4.58
C HIS A 57 5.17 1.98 4.21
N ALA A 58 6.10 2.77 4.73
CA ALA A 58 6.38 4.13 4.32
C ALA A 58 7.67 4.17 3.48
N HIS A 59 7.55 4.52 2.20
CA HIS A 59 8.73 4.66 1.33
C HIS A 59 9.59 5.85 1.77
N GLY A 60 10.89 5.77 1.54
CA GLY A 60 11.83 6.89 1.73
C GLY A 60 12.14 7.62 0.44
N GLY A 61 13.01 8.63 0.56
CA GLY A 61 13.30 9.61 -0.49
C GLY A 61 12.06 10.39 -0.95
N PRO A 62 12.13 11.72 -1.14
CA PRO A 62 11.03 12.39 -1.80
C PRO A 62 10.95 11.91 -3.24
N ARG A 63 9.79 11.37 -3.64
CA ARG A 63 9.45 11.26 -5.05
C ARG A 63 9.13 12.68 -5.52
N LEU A 64 9.88 13.19 -6.49
CA LEU A 64 9.78 14.61 -6.93
C LEU A 64 8.77 14.82 -8.07
N ARG A 65 8.19 13.74 -8.57
CA ARG A 65 7.11 13.75 -9.57
C ARG A 65 5.78 13.34 -8.93
N PRO A 66 4.63 13.66 -9.54
CA PRO A 66 3.34 13.11 -9.12
C PRO A 66 3.39 11.58 -9.01
N PRO A 67 2.68 10.99 -8.02
CA PRO A 67 2.61 9.55 -7.87
C PRO A 67 1.84 8.94 -9.05
N VAL A 68 2.24 7.74 -9.47
CA VAL A 68 1.52 6.93 -10.44
C VAL A 68 1.35 5.50 -9.94
N ALA A 69 0.39 4.78 -10.52
CA ALA A 69 0.17 3.36 -10.30
C ALA A 69 1.48 2.56 -10.46
N GLY A 70 1.71 1.59 -9.58
CA GLY A 70 2.90 0.73 -9.61
C GLY A 70 4.17 1.33 -9.03
N ASP A 71 4.20 2.61 -8.60
CA ASP A 71 5.41 3.21 -8.03
C ASP A 71 5.87 2.50 -6.73
N SER A 72 4.99 1.76 -6.05
CA SER A 72 5.32 1.00 -4.84
C SER A 72 5.90 -0.40 -5.13
N THR A 73 5.93 -0.85 -6.39
CA THR A 73 6.35 -2.21 -6.77
C THR A 73 7.82 -2.48 -6.46
N ASP A 74 8.72 -1.53 -6.71
CA ASP A 74 10.14 -1.68 -6.40
C ASP A 74 10.41 -1.80 -4.89
N ASP A 75 9.63 -1.07 -4.08
CA ASP A 75 9.72 -1.17 -2.62
C ASP A 75 9.17 -2.53 -2.14
N LEU A 76 8.05 -3.00 -2.70
CA LEU A 76 7.51 -4.33 -2.42
C LEU A 76 8.51 -5.44 -2.76
N ASP A 77 9.15 -5.36 -3.94
CA ASP A 77 10.15 -6.34 -4.39
C ASP A 77 11.38 -6.34 -3.46
N ARG A 78 11.89 -5.15 -3.13
CA ARG A 78 13.01 -4.97 -2.20
C ARG A 78 12.75 -5.57 -0.83
N TYR A 79 11.50 -5.51 -0.35
CA TYR A 79 11.10 -5.99 0.97
C TYR A 79 10.30 -7.30 0.93
N ALA A 80 10.40 -8.06 -0.17
CA ALA A 80 9.69 -9.32 -0.39
C ALA A 80 9.92 -10.39 0.71
N ALA A 81 11.03 -10.32 1.44
CA ALA A 81 11.30 -11.21 2.58
C ALA A 81 10.21 -11.15 3.66
N LEU A 82 9.56 -10.00 3.86
CA LEU A 82 8.46 -9.85 4.82
C LEU A 82 7.23 -10.65 4.38
N VAL A 83 6.89 -10.56 3.08
CA VAL A 83 5.77 -11.32 2.50
C VAL A 83 6.06 -12.82 2.50
N ARG A 84 7.30 -13.23 2.19
CA ARG A 84 7.75 -14.64 2.30
C ARG A 84 7.66 -15.20 3.72
N ALA A 85 7.75 -14.35 4.74
CA ALA A 85 7.54 -14.74 6.13
C ALA A 85 6.05 -14.77 6.53
N GLY A 86 5.14 -14.65 5.56
CA GLY A 86 3.69 -14.75 5.72
C GLY A 86 3.01 -13.43 6.14
N TYR A 87 3.72 -12.30 6.16
CA TYR A 87 3.11 -11.00 6.50
C TYR A 87 2.40 -10.43 5.27
N ALA A 88 1.16 -9.95 5.45
CA ALA A 88 0.59 -9.04 4.47
C ALA A 88 1.42 -7.76 4.45
N TRP A 89 1.53 -7.14 3.28
CA TRP A 89 2.26 -5.88 3.10
C TRP A 89 1.36 -4.87 2.39
N VAL A 90 1.36 -3.63 2.88
CA VAL A 90 0.70 -2.50 2.23
C VAL A 90 1.64 -1.32 2.14
N GLY A 91 1.67 -0.63 1.00
CA GLY A 91 2.49 0.56 0.78
C GLY A 91 1.73 1.64 0.01
N SER A 92 1.86 2.89 0.46
CA SER A 92 1.29 4.08 -0.18
C SER A 92 2.35 4.84 -0.97
N THR A 93 2.00 5.37 -2.13
CA THR A 93 2.86 6.30 -2.89
C THR A 93 2.93 7.71 -2.28
N TYR A 94 2.13 7.96 -1.23
CA TYR A 94 1.68 9.28 -0.80
C TYR A 94 0.87 10.00 -1.88
N ARG A 95 0.09 11.01 -1.47
CA ARG A 95 -0.83 11.71 -2.37
C ARG A 95 -0.17 12.71 -3.31
N ARG A 96 1.10 13.05 -3.08
CA ARG A 96 1.82 14.10 -3.83
C ARG A 96 3.33 13.93 -3.75
N ALA A 97 4.02 14.62 -4.65
CA ALA A 97 5.46 14.75 -4.65
C ALA A 97 6.02 15.47 -3.40
N GLY A 98 7.31 15.28 -3.15
CA GLY A 98 8.08 15.95 -2.10
C GLY A 98 8.06 15.21 -0.76
N TYR A 99 8.40 15.93 0.31
CA TYR A 99 8.55 15.36 1.66
C TYR A 99 7.70 16.11 2.69
N GLY A 100 6.42 15.78 2.75
CA GLY A 100 5.50 16.33 3.75
C GLY A 100 5.20 15.34 4.85
N VAL A 101 6.07 15.20 5.86
CA VAL A 101 6.05 14.12 6.87
C VAL A 101 4.67 13.86 7.47
N ARG A 102 4.00 14.88 8.04
CA ARG A 102 2.67 14.71 8.65
C ARG A 102 1.62 14.23 7.67
N ARG A 103 1.69 14.67 6.41
CA ARG A 103 0.74 14.28 5.37
C ARG A 103 1.02 12.87 4.86
N ALA A 104 2.30 12.56 4.64
CA ALA A 104 2.72 11.21 4.30
C ALA A 104 2.31 10.20 5.39
N ALA A 105 2.44 10.55 6.68
CA ALA A 105 1.97 9.71 7.77
C ALA A 105 0.45 9.44 7.70
N ALA A 106 -0.35 10.46 7.38
CA ALA A 106 -1.79 10.30 7.18
C ALA A 106 -2.12 9.42 5.95
N ASP A 107 -1.35 9.53 4.86
CA ASP A 107 -1.52 8.68 3.66
C ASP A 107 -1.18 7.21 3.94
N VAL A 108 -0.14 6.97 4.76
CA VAL A 108 0.25 5.63 5.19
C VAL A 108 -0.80 5.04 6.14
N GLU A 109 -1.32 5.83 7.09
CA GLU A 109 -2.42 5.38 7.96
C GLU A 109 -3.68 5.06 7.15
N HIS A 110 -4.03 5.89 6.15
CA HIS A 110 -5.16 5.61 5.28
C HIS A 110 -4.98 4.30 4.51
N SER A 111 -3.76 3.96 4.08
CA SER A 111 -3.48 2.67 3.47
C SER A 111 -3.70 1.48 4.42
N ARG A 112 -3.38 1.64 5.72
CA ARG A 112 -3.69 0.64 6.75
C ARG A 112 -5.20 0.49 6.93
N GLN A 113 -5.94 1.60 6.98
CA GLN A 113 -7.39 1.58 7.13
C GLN A 113 -8.07 0.90 5.94
N LEU A 114 -7.66 1.22 4.71
CA LEU A 114 -8.14 0.55 3.50
C LEU A 114 -7.86 -0.95 3.52
N PHE A 115 -6.69 -1.36 4.01
CA PHE A 115 -6.39 -2.79 4.20
C PHE A 115 -7.38 -3.44 5.18
N VAL A 116 -7.59 -2.83 6.35
CA VAL A 116 -8.50 -3.38 7.37
C VAL A 116 -9.94 -3.47 6.84
N GLN A 117 -10.40 -2.49 6.06
CA GLN A 117 -11.73 -2.49 5.47
C GLN A 117 -11.93 -3.66 4.49
N HIS A 118 -10.90 -4.02 3.72
CA HIS A 118 -11.00 -5.05 2.67
C HIS A 118 -10.69 -6.47 3.16
N TRP A 119 -9.73 -6.63 4.07
CA TRP A 119 -9.24 -7.96 4.51
C TRP A 119 -9.42 -8.22 6.01
N GLY A 120 -10.01 -7.27 6.74
CA GLY A 120 -10.28 -7.37 8.17
C GLY A 120 -9.06 -7.05 9.04
N GLN A 121 -9.29 -7.01 10.36
CA GLN A 121 -8.29 -6.62 11.35
C GLN A 121 -7.14 -7.64 11.43
N PRO A 122 -5.87 -7.24 11.24
CA PRO A 122 -4.70 -8.07 11.53
C PRO A 122 -4.56 -8.38 13.03
N SER A 123 -3.94 -9.50 13.38
CA SER A 123 -3.58 -9.82 14.77
C SER A 123 -2.45 -8.95 15.31
N ARG A 124 -1.62 -8.40 14.41
CA ARG A 124 -0.58 -7.41 14.72
C ARG A 124 -0.23 -6.60 13.49
N THR A 125 -0.01 -5.31 13.69
CA THR A 125 0.46 -4.38 12.66
C THR A 125 1.86 -3.89 13.00
N TRP A 126 2.75 -3.87 12.01
CA TRP A 126 4.12 -3.36 12.11
C TRP A 126 4.27 -2.16 11.18
N LEU A 127 4.77 -1.05 11.71
CA LEU A 127 5.13 0.11 10.90
C LEU A 127 6.57 -0.08 10.41
N HIS A 128 6.77 0.05 9.11
CA HIS A 128 8.08 -0.11 8.48
C HIS A 128 8.38 1.08 7.60
N GLY A 129 9.45 1.81 7.90
CA GLY A 129 9.87 2.97 7.12
C GLY A 129 11.29 2.81 6.58
N GLN A 130 11.48 3.09 5.28
CA GLN A 130 12.80 3.09 4.65
C GLN A 130 13.40 4.50 4.71
N SER A 131 14.61 4.70 5.24
CA SER A 131 15.31 5.99 5.22
C SER A 131 14.43 7.16 5.73
N TRP A 132 14.13 8.17 4.90
CA TRP A 132 13.21 9.28 5.21
C TRP A 132 11.80 8.78 5.58
N GLY A 133 11.38 7.65 5.02
CA GLY A 133 10.15 6.93 5.37
C GLY A 133 10.17 6.40 6.81
N GLY A 134 11.36 6.21 7.41
CA GLY A 134 11.50 5.94 8.85
C GLY A 134 10.97 7.08 9.71
N ASN A 135 11.23 8.34 9.32
CA ASN A 135 10.66 9.50 10.00
C ASN A 135 9.15 9.62 9.75
N VAL A 136 8.66 9.25 8.57
CA VAL A 136 7.21 9.15 8.30
C VAL A 136 6.55 8.08 9.17
N ALA A 137 7.14 6.89 9.28
CA ALA A 137 6.63 5.81 10.12
C ALA A 137 6.64 6.17 11.62
N ALA A 138 7.70 6.82 12.10
CA ALA A 138 7.75 7.37 13.45
C ALA A 138 6.65 8.41 13.66
N LYS A 139 6.44 9.32 12.69
CA LYS A 139 5.37 10.31 12.78
C LYS A 139 3.97 9.71 12.74
N LEU A 140 3.77 8.63 11.98
CA LEU A 140 2.53 7.86 12.02
C LEU A 140 2.31 7.28 13.41
N ALA A 141 3.34 6.67 14.01
CA ALA A 141 3.25 6.10 15.35
C ALA A 141 2.86 7.15 16.41
N GLU A 142 3.48 8.33 16.36
CA GLU A 142 3.13 9.46 17.25
C GLU A 142 1.68 9.92 17.11
N LEU A 143 1.10 9.82 15.91
CA LEU A 143 -0.21 10.37 15.61
C LEU A 143 -1.36 9.36 15.75
N TYR A 144 -1.10 8.07 15.51
CA TYR A 144 -2.17 7.09 15.26
C TYR A 144 -1.96 5.72 15.93
N ALA A 145 -0.85 5.46 16.64
CA ALA A 145 -0.60 4.13 17.21
C ALA A 145 -1.40 3.81 18.49
N LEU A 146 -2.07 4.80 19.06
CA LEU A 146 -2.84 4.65 20.31
C LEU A 146 -4.36 4.72 20.09
N ASP A 147 -4.79 4.90 18.84
CA ASP A 147 -6.20 4.90 18.43
C ASP A 147 -6.68 3.48 18.12
#